data_AF-A0A928EYG0-F1
#
_entry.id   AF-A0A928EYG0-F1
#
_cell.length_a   1.000
_cell.length_b   1.000
_cell.length_c   1.000
_cell.angle_alpha   90.00
_cell.angle_beta   90.00
_cell.angle_gamma   90.00
#
_symmetry.space_group_name_H-M   'P 1'
#
loop_
_entity.id
_entity.type
_entity.pdbx_description
1 polymer ?
#
loop_
_entity_poly.entity_id
_entity_poly.type
_entity_poly.pdbx_seq_one_letter_code
_entity_poly.pdbx_strand_id
1 'polypeptide(L)'
;MAYNFQKSIDFLLENANPSIRLRVKKEVLGNITAEEEAELIAQIKEEPIYKLIASCQKENGWLGNGFHGPNKDAGPYENQEVGTKWLAEKAIGKDDPVLKRAMDAFVTTELTDFCYRTKGKYFDEFRYAANGQNLIRCACIARAGYEDIIDIRPQIQLALDSFKRVLEVDSILDITRIKKVSGKEKRVFNDFEKWPCYYHLDILAHTMFWKTENNIKMLAEAVKKLMRTDRPECQVGGDSWVGYVLGTVGCLKEGYTLGYDKDGVHHTYLDRVEWLCRLGLAPYVPELQAEVNLLANTIDENGICRASVDENQLKGISTYGGQQLEVDWKTDTKKLCDITFRALLIMFYANKGA
;
A
#
# COMPACT_ATOMS: atom_id res chain seq x y z
N MET A 1 21.63 -9.76 10.61
CA MET A 1 22.84 -9.20 9.97
C MET A 1 22.58 -7.72 9.71
N ALA A 2 23.44 -6.81 10.16
CA ALA A 2 23.31 -5.40 9.79
C ALA A 2 23.91 -5.23 8.39
N TYR A 3 23.07 -4.94 7.41
CA TYR A 3 23.52 -4.65 6.06
C TYR A 3 24.11 -3.22 6.01
N ASN A 4 25.25 -3.05 5.32
CA ASN A 4 25.84 -1.73 5.07
C ASN A 4 25.30 -1.16 3.76
N PHE A 5 24.57 -0.06 3.85
CA PHE A 5 23.88 0.56 2.70
C PHE A 5 24.50 1.84 2.20
N GLN A 6 25.70 2.21 2.65
CA GLN A 6 26.27 3.51 2.32
C GLN A 6 26.36 3.71 0.80
N LYS A 7 26.79 2.68 0.05
CA LYS A 7 26.87 2.75 -1.42
C LYS A 7 25.52 2.93 -2.10
N SER A 8 24.47 2.24 -1.63
CA SER A 8 23.11 2.41 -2.17
C SER A 8 22.59 3.82 -1.88
N ILE A 9 22.85 4.34 -0.69
CA ILE A 9 22.51 5.71 -0.30
C ILE A 9 23.23 6.71 -1.21
N ASP A 10 24.54 6.56 -1.39
CA ASP A 10 25.36 7.44 -2.23
C ASP A 10 24.87 7.43 -3.69
N PHE A 11 24.63 6.23 -4.26
CA PHE A 11 24.09 6.07 -5.60
C PHE A 11 22.76 6.81 -5.78
N LEU A 12 21.82 6.64 -4.84
CA LEU A 12 20.51 7.28 -4.91
C LEU A 12 20.60 8.80 -4.73
N LEU A 13 21.45 9.29 -3.83
CA LEU A 13 21.62 10.72 -3.61
C LEU A 13 22.21 11.44 -4.83
N GLU A 14 23.06 10.76 -5.59
CA GLU A 14 23.68 11.26 -6.81
C GLU A 14 22.76 11.17 -8.04
N ASN A 15 22.01 10.06 -8.19
CA ASN A 15 21.35 9.72 -9.46
C ASN A 15 19.83 9.85 -9.46
N ALA A 16 19.18 9.77 -8.30
CA ALA A 16 17.73 9.66 -8.24
C ALA A 16 17.04 11.03 -8.28
N ASN A 17 15.74 11.01 -8.55
CA ASN A 17 14.92 12.21 -8.56
C ASN A 17 14.76 12.84 -7.16
N PRO A 18 14.18 14.06 -7.08
CA PRO A 18 14.02 14.77 -5.82
C PRO A 18 13.22 14.01 -4.76
N SER A 19 12.23 13.21 -5.16
CA SER A 19 11.40 12.44 -4.22
C SER A 19 12.18 11.32 -3.53
N ILE A 20 12.95 10.53 -4.29
CA ILE A 20 13.83 9.50 -3.71
C ILE A 20 14.87 10.15 -2.81
N ARG A 21 15.55 11.22 -3.28
CA ARG A 21 16.56 11.95 -2.50
C ARG A 21 16.00 12.48 -1.17
N LEU A 22 14.80 13.07 -1.21
CA LEU A 22 14.08 13.54 -0.03
C LEU A 22 13.83 12.40 0.96
N ARG A 23 13.29 11.28 0.48
CA ARG A 23 12.98 10.14 1.36
C ARG A 23 14.22 9.46 1.90
N VAL A 24 15.30 9.33 1.14
CA VAL A 24 16.58 8.81 1.65
C VAL A 24 17.09 9.70 2.79
N LYS A 25 17.15 11.02 2.59
CA LYS A 25 17.62 11.97 3.62
C LYS A 25 16.71 11.98 4.87
N LYS A 26 15.39 11.98 4.68
CA LYS A 26 14.41 12.14 5.76
C LYS A 26 14.03 10.84 6.47
N GLU A 27 13.69 9.80 5.72
CA GLU A 27 13.14 8.53 6.23
C GLU A 27 14.26 7.57 6.66
N VAL A 28 15.35 7.50 5.89
CA VAL A 28 16.46 6.55 6.14
C VAL A 28 17.57 7.16 6.99
N LEU A 29 18.09 8.34 6.58
CA LEU A 29 19.21 8.99 7.28
C LEU A 29 18.77 9.82 8.49
N GLY A 30 17.52 10.30 8.52
CA GLY A 30 17.05 11.23 9.56
C GLY A 30 17.83 12.54 9.59
N ASN A 31 18.43 12.94 8.47
CA ASN A 31 19.32 14.08 8.37
C ASN A 31 19.01 14.90 7.11
N ILE A 32 18.17 15.92 7.29
CA ILE A 32 17.79 16.90 6.27
C ILE A 32 17.52 18.24 6.96
N THR A 33 17.94 19.35 6.36
CA THR A 33 17.56 20.68 6.88
C THR A 33 16.21 21.11 6.31
N ALA A 34 15.58 22.10 6.95
CA ALA A 34 14.31 22.63 6.46
C ALA A 34 14.43 23.25 5.05
N GLU A 35 15.58 23.86 4.75
CA GLU A 35 15.88 24.46 3.44
C GLU A 35 16.04 23.38 2.36
N GLU A 36 16.79 22.32 2.64
CA GLU A 36 16.96 21.19 1.70
C GLU A 36 15.62 20.49 1.42
N GLU A 37 14.81 20.28 2.46
CA GLU A 37 13.48 19.69 2.33
C GLU A 37 12.58 20.57 1.45
N ALA A 38 12.53 21.88 1.70
CA ALA A 38 11.74 22.81 0.92
C ALA A 38 12.18 22.86 -0.56
N GLU A 39 13.48 22.82 -0.83
CA GLU A 39 14.03 22.80 -2.18
C GLU A 39 13.62 21.54 -2.94
N LEU A 40 13.77 20.36 -2.33
CA LEU A 40 13.38 19.09 -2.96
C LEU A 40 11.88 19.03 -3.21
N ILE A 41 11.05 19.45 -2.24
CA ILE A 41 9.59 19.52 -2.41
C ILE A 41 9.23 20.46 -3.56
N ALA A 42 9.87 21.63 -3.67
CA ALA A 42 9.62 22.56 -4.78
C ALA A 42 9.91 21.91 -6.14
N GLN A 43 10.98 21.11 -6.26
CA GLN A 43 11.28 20.37 -7.50
C GLN A 43 10.24 19.29 -7.81
N ILE A 44 9.73 18.57 -6.80
CA ILE A 44 8.67 17.56 -7.01
C ILE A 44 7.39 18.21 -7.53
N LYS A 45 7.07 19.42 -7.06
CA LYS A 45 5.88 20.18 -7.50
C LYS A 45 5.94 20.60 -8.97
N GLU A 46 7.13 20.62 -9.57
CA GLU A 46 7.28 20.90 -10.99
C GLU A 46 6.89 19.71 -11.88
N GLU A 47 6.76 18.50 -11.32
CA GLU A 47 6.38 17.31 -12.08
C GLU A 47 4.98 17.45 -12.71
N PRO A 48 4.78 16.98 -13.96
CA PRO A 48 3.49 17.08 -14.64
C PRO A 48 2.33 16.43 -13.86
N ILE A 49 2.59 15.33 -13.14
CA ILE A 49 1.55 14.64 -12.37
C ILE A 49 1.11 15.48 -11.17
N TYR A 50 2.02 16.15 -10.46
CA TYR A 50 1.64 17.07 -9.39
C TYR A 50 0.77 18.21 -9.93
N LYS A 51 1.19 18.84 -11.02
CA LYS A 51 0.44 19.93 -11.66
C LYS A 51 -0.96 19.47 -12.11
N LEU A 52 -1.06 18.26 -12.64
CA LEU A 52 -2.34 17.65 -13.01
C LEU A 52 -3.25 17.48 -11.78
N ILE A 53 -2.75 16.82 -10.73
CA ILE A 53 -3.49 16.61 -9.47
C ILE A 53 -3.95 17.96 -8.89
N ALA A 54 -3.06 18.94 -8.80
CA ALA A 54 -3.38 20.27 -8.31
C ALA A 54 -4.46 20.97 -9.15
N SER A 55 -4.38 20.87 -10.49
CA SER A 55 -5.30 21.53 -11.42
C SER A 55 -6.71 20.94 -11.39
N CYS A 56 -6.86 19.66 -11.03
CA CYS A 56 -8.15 18.99 -10.94
C CYS A 56 -8.78 19.05 -9.55
N GLN A 57 -8.15 19.73 -8.58
CA GLN A 57 -8.69 19.87 -7.24
C GLN A 57 -9.92 20.79 -7.24
N LYS A 58 -11.04 20.27 -6.73
CA LYS A 58 -12.33 20.96 -6.63
C LYS A 58 -12.36 21.97 -5.48
N GLU A 59 -13.43 22.77 -5.43
CA GLU A 59 -13.64 23.79 -4.40
C GLU A 59 -13.63 23.20 -2.98
N ASN A 60 -14.28 22.05 -2.77
CA ASN A 60 -14.28 21.33 -1.49
C ASN A 60 -12.96 20.59 -1.18
N GLY A 61 -11.96 20.68 -2.05
CA GLY A 61 -10.66 20.03 -1.90
C GLY A 61 -10.56 18.63 -2.52
N TRP A 62 -11.66 18.06 -3.02
CA TRP A 62 -11.67 16.75 -3.66
C TRP A 62 -10.87 16.75 -4.97
N LEU A 63 -10.07 15.72 -5.21
CA LEU A 63 -9.22 15.58 -6.39
C LEU A 63 -9.99 14.88 -7.53
N GLY A 64 -10.26 15.64 -8.59
CA GLY A 64 -10.83 15.14 -9.83
C GLY A 64 -12.24 14.57 -9.70
N ASN A 65 -12.58 13.64 -10.59
CA ASN A 65 -13.94 13.09 -10.73
C ASN A 65 -14.05 11.60 -10.35
N GLY A 66 -12.95 11.00 -9.89
CA GLY A 66 -12.94 9.62 -9.41
C GLY A 66 -12.72 9.51 -7.91
N PHE A 67 -12.98 8.31 -7.39
CA PHE A 67 -12.55 7.87 -6.07
C PHE A 67 -11.61 6.68 -6.22
N HIS A 68 -12.16 5.48 -6.46
CA HIS A 68 -11.43 4.22 -6.58
C HIS A 68 -11.28 3.82 -8.06
N GLY A 69 -10.07 4.00 -8.59
CA GLY A 69 -9.66 3.60 -9.94
C GLY A 69 -10.08 4.57 -11.06
N PRO A 70 -9.48 4.41 -12.27
CA PRO A 70 -9.80 5.24 -13.42
C PRO A 70 -11.25 5.01 -13.87
N ASN A 71 -11.82 6.00 -14.54
CA ASN A 71 -13.14 5.89 -15.15
C ASN A 71 -13.27 6.79 -16.38
N LYS A 72 -14.43 6.76 -17.04
CA LYS A 72 -14.67 7.54 -18.27
C LYS A 72 -14.52 9.06 -18.08
N ASP A 73 -14.63 9.55 -16.85
CA ASP A 73 -14.61 10.97 -16.49
C ASP A 73 -13.35 11.36 -15.67
N ALA A 74 -12.42 10.42 -15.44
CA ALA A 74 -11.20 10.62 -14.65
C ALA A 74 -10.05 9.69 -15.07
N GLY A 75 -8.91 10.27 -15.40
CA GLY A 75 -7.65 9.55 -15.58
C GLY A 75 -7.14 8.90 -14.28
N PRO A 76 -6.02 8.16 -14.36
CA PRO A 76 -5.47 7.43 -13.23
C PRO A 76 -5.03 8.32 -12.07
N TYR A 77 -4.70 9.59 -12.30
CA TYR A 77 -4.29 10.55 -11.25
C TYR A 77 -5.36 11.61 -10.94
N GLU A 78 -6.42 11.69 -11.74
CA GLU A 78 -7.55 12.62 -11.55
C GLU A 78 -8.65 11.99 -10.69
N ASN A 79 -8.25 11.26 -9.66
CA ASN A 79 -9.13 10.64 -8.69
C ASN A 79 -8.54 10.76 -7.29
N GLN A 80 -9.43 10.83 -6.31
CA GLN A 80 -9.09 11.11 -4.93
C GLN A 80 -8.14 10.10 -4.30
N GLU A 81 -8.31 8.81 -4.58
CA GLU A 81 -7.45 7.78 -4.00
C GLU A 81 -6.03 7.86 -4.57
N VAL A 82 -5.88 7.73 -5.88
CA VAL A 82 -4.56 7.64 -6.52
C VAL A 82 -3.82 8.97 -6.45
N GLY A 83 -4.52 10.10 -6.60
CA GLY A 83 -3.92 11.43 -6.43
C GLY A 83 -3.35 11.61 -5.02
N THR A 84 -4.10 11.21 -3.99
CA THR A 84 -3.61 11.25 -2.59
C THR A 84 -2.43 10.32 -2.39
N LYS A 85 -2.55 9.06 -2.84
CA LYS A 85 -1.46 8.08 -2.74
C LYS A 85 -0.20 8.58 -3.42
N TRP A 86 -0.32 9.24 -4.56
CA TRP A 86 0.81 9.83 -5.28
C TRP A 86 1.48 10.94 -4.47
N LEU A 87 0.71 11.91 -3.97
CA LEU A 87 1.25 13.01 -3.13
C LEU A 87 1.97 12.47 -1.89
N ALA A 88 1.37 11.46 -1.25
CA ALA A 88 1.93 10.81 -0.08
C ALA A 88 3.23 10.03 -0.39
N GLU A 89 3.22 9.18 -1.42
CA GLU A 89 4.36 8.36 -1.82
C GLU A 89 5.55 9.22 -2.26
N LYS A 90 5.26 10.37 -2.87
CA LYS A 90 6.24 11.37 -3.28
C LYS A 90 6.84 12.17 -2.12
N ALA A 91 6.32 12.02 -0.91
CA ALA A 91 6.72 12.75 0.30
C ALA A 91 6.53 14.28 0.20
N ILE A 92 5.46 14.75 -0.47
CA ILE A 92 5.12 16.18 -0.60
C ILE A 92 4.91 16.88 0.77
N GLY A 93 4.51 16.12 1.80
CA GLY A 93 4.39 16.60 3.18
C GLY A 93 3.04 17.24 3.51
N LYS A 94 2.71 17.29 4.81
CA LYS A 94 1.40 17.74 5.31
C LYS A 94 1.14 19.24 5.12
N ASP A 95 2.19 20.03 5.02
CA ASP A 95 2.09 21.48 4.84
C ASP A 95 1.71 21.88 3.40
N ASP A 96 1.69 20.91 2.48
CA ASP A 96 1.26 21.16 1.12
C ASP A 96 -0.25 21.46 1.04
N PRO A 97 -0.65 22.59 0.40
CA PRO A 97 -2.05 22.99 0.35
C PRO A 97 -2.92 22.01 -0.46
N VAL A 98 -2.38 21.32 -1.47
CA VAL A 98 -3.16 20.36 -2.27
C VAL A 98 -3.46 19.14 -1.42
N LEU A 99 -2.46 18.57 -0.75
CA LEU A 99 -2.65 17.41 0.12
C LEU A 99 -3.56 17.75 1.31
N LYS A 100 -3.34 18.89 1.97
CA LYS A 100 -4.16 19.34 3.10
C LYS A 100 -5.64 19.45 2.73
N ARG A 101 -5.95 20.12 1.61
CA ARG A 101 -7.32 20.24 1.12
C ARG A 101 -7.93 18.90 0.72
N ALA A 102 -7.13 17.96 0.19
CA ALA A 102 -7.61 16.61 -0.08
C ALA A 102 -7.98 15.85 1.21
N MET A 103 -7.24 16.08 2.30
CA MET A 103 -7.58 15.54 3.62
C MET A 103 -8.85 16.19 4.19
N ASP A 104 -8.99 17.51 4.07
CA ASP A 104 -10.21 18.23 4.46
C ASP A 104 -11.43 17.68 3.70
N ALA A 105 -11.29 17.41 2.40
CA ALA A 105 -12.34 16.80 1.59
C ALA A 105 -12.72 15.40 2.08
N PHE A 106 -11.74 14.58 2.47
CA PHE A 106 -12.03 13.29 3.09
C PHE A 106 -12.80 13.44 4.39
N VAL A 107 -12.48 14.43 5.23
CA VAL A 107 -13.16 14.64 6.52
C VAL A 107 -14.60 15.12 6.32
N THR A 108 -14.82 16.02 5.37
CA THR A 108 -16.08 16.76 5.22
C THR A 108 -17.06 16.13 4.26
N THR A 109 -16.61 15.32 3.30
CA THR A 109 -17.49 14.69 2.31
C THR A 109 -18.14 13.45 2.90
N GLU A 110 -19.48 13.40 2.90
CA GLU A 110 -20.23 12.24 3.38
C GLU A 110 -19.94 10.99 2.55
N LEU A 111 -19.86 9.82 3.18
CA LEU A 111 -19.57 8.54 2.51
C LEU A 111 -20.70 8.09 1.55
N THR A 112 -21.84 8.77 1.58
CA THR A 112 -22.96 8.62 0.64
C THR A 112 -22.89 9.57 -0.55
N ASP A 113 -21.93 10.50 -0.59
CA ASP A 113 -21.77 11.42 -1.71
C ASP A 113 -21.49 10.66 -3.03
N PHE A 114 -21.97 11.22 -4.13
CA PHE A 114 -21.81 10.62 -5.46
C PHE A 114 -20.35 10.56 -5.91
N CYS A 115 -19.44 11.34 -5.32
CA CYS A 115 -18.01 11.29 -5.58
C CYS A 115 -17.39 9.92 -5.27
N TYR A 116 -17.96 9.17 -4.30
CA TYR A 116 -17.56 7.81 -3.97
C TYR A 116 -18.02 6.77 -5.01
N ARG A 117 -18.83 7.18 -6.00
CA ARG A 117 -19.34 6.34 -7.10
C ARG A 117 -20.19 5.15 -6.65
N THR A 118 -20.74 5.22 -5.45
CA THR A 118 -21.63 4.20 -4.88
C THR A 118 -23.12 4.53 -5.05
N LYS A 119 -23.44 5.61 -5.78
CA LYS A 119 -24.82 6.08 -6.07
C LYS A 119 -25.64 6.31 -4.80
N GLY A 120 -25.10 7.02 -3.82
CA GLY A 120 -25.81 7.30 -2.57
C GLY A 120 -25.71 6.19 -1.52
N LYS A 121 -25.01 5.08 -1.80
CA LYS A 121 -24.94 3.92 -0.89
C LYS A 121 -23.67 3.95 -0.05
N TYR A 122 -23.85 3.83 1.25
CA TYR A 122 -22.76 3.54 2.17
C TYR A 122 -22.60 2.01 2.31
N PHE A 123 -21.47 1.48 1.85
CA PHE A 123 -21.08 0.11 2.19
C PHE A 123 -20.29 0.12 3.51
N ASP A 124 -20.91 -0.41 4.55
CA ASP A 124 -20.36 -0.49 5.91
C ASP A 124 -19.25 -1.54 6.01
N GLU A 125 -18.01 -1.09 6.17
CA GLU A 125 -16.83 -1.95 6.29
C GLU A 125 -16.85 -2.87 7.52
N PHE A 126 -17.66 -2.57 8.55
CA PHE A 126 -17.82 -3.42 9.73
C PHE A 126 -18.83 -4.54 9.52
N ARG A 127 -19.70 -4.41 8.52
CA ARG A 127 -20.64 -5.44 8.12
C ARG A 127 -20.12 -6.29 6.96
N TYR A 128 -19.40 -5.68 6.02
CA TYR A 128 -18.96 -6.33 4.79
C TYR A 128 -17.44 -6.49 4.78
N ALA A 129 -16.99 -7.73 5.00
CA ALA A 129 -15.57 -8.09 4.95
C ALA A 129 -14.88 -7.56 3.69
N ALA A 130 -13.68 -6.98 3.88
CA ALA A 130 -12.81 -6.50 2.81
C ALA A 130 -13.51 -5.57 1.80
N ASN A 131 -14.40 -4.69 2.27
CA ASN A 131 -15.14 -3.74 1.44
C ASN A 131 -15.37 -2.41 2.18
N GLY A 132 -15.96 -1.44 1.47
CA GLY A 132 -16.35 -0.14 2.04
C GLY A 132 -15.50 1.03 1.55
N GLN A 133 -16.15 2.13 1.21
CA GLN A 133 -15.47 3.34 0.76
C GLN A 133 -14.64 4.01 1.86
N ASN A 134 -15.04 3.85 3.13
CA ASN A 134 -14.31 4.42 4.25
C ASN A 134 -12.97 3.70 4.50
N LEU A 135 -12.91 2.38 4.23
CA LEU A 135 -11.66 1.63 4.32
C LEU A 135 -10.59 2.17 3.35
N ILE A 136 -10.98 2.45 2.10
CA ILE A 136 -10.08 3.05 1.09
C ILE A 136 -9.66 4.47 1.51
N ARG A 137 -10.62 5.28 1.99
CA ARG A 137 -10.36 6.64 2.52
C ARG A 137 -9.33 6.61 3.65
N CYS A 138 -9.51 5.75 4.64
CA CYS A 138 -8.62 5.65 5.79
C CYS A 138 -7.21 5.16 5.41
N ALA A 139 -7.08 4.31 4.40
CA ALA A 139 -5.77 3.96 3.86
C ALA A 139 -5.06 5.16 3.21
N CYS A 140 -5.80 6.03 2.51
CA CYS A 140 -5.23 7.27 1.96
C CYS A 140 -4.76 8.22 3.07
N ILE A 141 -5.57 8.39 4.13
CA ILE A 141 -5.23 9.19 5.31
C ILE A 141 -3.98 8.64 6.01
N ALA A 142 -3.93 7.31 6.22
CA ALA A 142 -2.79 6.62 6.80
C ALA A 142 -1.52 6.87 5.99
N ARG A 143 -1.55 6.63 4.67
CA ARG A 143 -0.38 6.82 3.81
C ARG A 143 0.09 8.28 3.76
N ALA A 144 -0.83 9.24 3.77
CA ALA A 144 -0.51 10.67 3.88
C ALA A 144 0.06 11.07 5.25
N GLY A 145 0.07 10.16 6.22
CA GLY A 145 0.59 10.36 7.56
C GLY A 145 -0.35 11.10 8.51
N TYR A 146 -1.62 11.25 8.17
CA TYR A 146 -2.58 12.08 8.91
C TYR A 146 -3.27 11.38 10.10
N GLU A 147 -2.78 10.21 10.55
CA GLU A 147 -3.37 9.47 11.67
C GLU A 147 -3.37 10.23 13.01
N ASP A 148 -2.50 11.23 13.15
CA ASP A 148 -2.37 12.12 14.30
C ASP A 148 -3.34 13.31 14.28
N ILE A 149 -3.96 13.57 13.12
CA ILE A 149 -4.87 14.71 12.88
C ILE A 149 -6.30 14.22 12.65
N ILE A 150 -6.47 13.12 11.91
CA ILE A 150 -7.77 12.54 11.56
C ILE A 150 -7.89 11.17 12.25
N ASP A 151 -8.93 11.02 13.06
CA ASP A 151 -9.15 9.77 13.80
C ASP A 151 -9.54 8.62 12.85
N ILE A 152 -8.58 7.74 12.61
CA ILE A 152 -8.76 6.48 11.86
C ILE A 152 -8.58 5.25 12.74
N ARG A 153 -8.58 5.41 14.07
CA ARG A 153 -8.41 4.30 15.03
C ARG A 153 -9.43 3.16 14.83
N PRO A 154 -10.71 3.41 14.50
CA PRO A 154 -11.65 2.33 14.22
C PRO A 154 -11.20 1.45 13.05
N GLN A 155 -10.60 2.03 12.00
CA GLN A 155 -10.12 1.29 10.83
C GLN A 155 -8.78 0.60 11.09
N ILE A 156 -7.91 1.17 11.93
CA ILE A 156 -6.72 0.48 12.44
C ILE A 156 -7.16 -0.77 13.24
N GLN A 157 -8.13 -0.64 14.14
CA GLN A 157 -8.65 -1.79 14.89
C GLN A 157 -9.33 -2.81 13.99
N LEU A 158 -10.12 -2.39 13.00
CA LEU A 158 -10.73 -3.28 12.01
C LEU A 158 -9.66 -4.07 11.23
N ALA A 159 -8.55 -3.43 10.87
CA ALA A 159 -7.43 -4.11 10.22
C ALA A 159 -6.81 -5.18 11.12
N LEU A 160 -6.53 -4.86 12.38
CA LEU A 160 -6.02 -5.84 13.36
C LEU A 160 -7.00 -7.01 13.56
N ASP A 161 -8.28 -6.71 13.76
CA ASP A 161 -9.32 -7.72 13.94
C ASP A 161 -9.47 -8.61 12.71
N SER A 162 -9.32 -8.05 11.51
CA SER A 162 -9.36 -8.80 10.26
C SER A 162 -8.20 -9.80 10.15
N PHE A 163 -6.98 -9.38 10.48
CA PHE A 163 -5.85 -10.31 10.54
C PHE A 163 -6.00 -11.34 11.67
N LYS A 164 -6.47 -10.92 12.84
CA LYS A 164 -6.74 -11.85 13.95
C LYS A 164 -7.76 -12.92 13.56
N ARG A 165 -8.79 -12.55 12.80
CA ARG A 165 -9.84 -13.46 12.33
C ARG A 165 -9.28 -14.62 11.50
N VAL A 166 -8.18 -14.41 10.77
CA VAL A 166 -7.46 -15.49 10.05
C VAL A 166 -7.04 -16.63 10.99
N LEU A 167 -6.65 -16.30 12.22
CA LEU A 167 -6.22 -17.27 13.23
C LEU A 167 -7.40 -17.95 13.96
N GLU A 168 -8.57 -17.32 13.98
CA GLU A 168 -9.76 -17.78 14.70
C GLU A 168 -10.63 -18.76 13.88
N VAL A 169 -10.37 -18.90 12.58
CA VAL A 169 -11.04 -19.86 11.68
C VAL A 169 -10.08 -20.94 11.27
N ASP A 170 -10.55 -22.05 10.69
CA ASP A 170 -9.66 -23.01 10.03
C ASP A 170 -9.27 -22.49 8.64
N SER A 171 -10.25 -22.03 7.85
CA SER A 171 -10.01 -21.45 6.52
C SER A 171 -11.05 -20.37 6.16
N ILE A 172 -10.82 -19.66 5.06
CA ILE A 172 -11.81 -18.73 4.48
C ILE A 172 -13.15 -19.42 4.14
N LEU A 173 -13.16 -20.75 3.98
CA LEU A 173 -14.37 -21.50 3.67
C LEU A 173 -15.37 -21.48 4.83
N ASP A 174 -14.90 -21.33 6.08
CA ASP A 174 -15.74 -21.34 7.29
C ASP A 174 -16.63 -20.09 7.39
N ILE A 175 -16.17 -19.01 6.77
CA ILE A 175 -16.77 -17.67 6.88
C ILE A 175 -17.37 -17.19 5.56
N THR A 176 -17.43 -18.08 4.57
CA THR A 176 -18.02 -17.82 3.27
C THR A 176 -19.12 -18.81 2.93
N ARG A 177 -20.06 -18.40 2.08
CA ARG A 177 -21.11 -19.26 1.53
C ARG A 177 -21.18 -19.12 0.02
N ILE A 178 -21.69 -20.14 -0.64
CA ILE A 178 -21.96 -20.10 -2.08
C ILE A 178 -23.31 -19.42 -2.32
N LYS A 179 -23.34 -18.49 -3.27
CA LYS A 179 -24.55 -17.88 -3.83
C LYS A 179 -24.59 -18.10 -5.34
N LYS A 180 -25.74 -18.50 -5.85
CA LYS A 180 -25.99 -18.59 -7.29
C LYS A 180 -26.45 -17.23 -7.80
N VAL A 181 -25.67 -16.62 -8.69
CA VAL A 181 -25.98 -15.35 -9.35
C VAL A 181 -25.84 -15.52 -10.85
N SER A 182 -26.92 -15.28 -11.59
CA SER A 182 -26.96 -15.44 -13.06
C SER A 182 -26.43 -16.80 -13.53
N GLY A 183 -26.80 -17.88 -12.83
CA GLY A 183 -26.38 -19.25 -13.15
C GLY A 183 -24.94 -19.61 -12.76
N LYS A 184 -24.17 -18.68 -12.18
CA LYS A 184 -22.80 -18.91 -11.71
C LYS A 184 -22.73 -18.96 -10.20
N GLU A 185 -21.91 -19.85 -9.68
CA GLU A 185 -21.62 -19.91 -8.25
C GLU A 185 -20.57 -18.85 -7.89
N LYS A 186 -20.89 -18.05 -6.87
CA LYS A 186 -20.04 -17.01 -6.32
C LYS A 186 -19.87 -17.26 -4.82
N ARG A 187 -18.64 -17.19 -4.35
CA ARG A 187 -18.30 -17.31 -2.93
C ARG A 187 -18.39 -15.94 -2.30
N VAL A 188 -19.24 -15.78 -1.30
CA VAL A 188 -19.45 -14.51 -0.61
C VAL A 188 -19.23 -14.66 0.89
N PHE A 189 -18.66 -13.65 1.54
CA PHE A 189 -18.53 -13.59 2.99
C PHE A 189 -19.89 -13.55 3.69
N ASN A 190 -19.95 -14.15 4.88
CA ASN A 190 -21.05 -13.95 5.83
C ASN A 190 -21.08 -12.52 6.35
N ASP A 191 -22.27 -12.00 6.65
CA ASP A 191 -22.42 -10.67 7.20
C ASP A 191 -21.68 -10.60 8.55
N PHE A 192 -21.04 -9.45 8.81
CA PHE A 192 -20.24 -9.18 10.01
C PHE A 192 -18.96 -10.02 10.16
N GLU A 193 -18.58 -10.77 9.12
CA GLU A 193 -17.24 -11.36 9.08
C GLU A 193 -16.18 -10.30 8.84
N LYS A 194 -14.97 -10.62 9.32
CA LYS A 194 -13.78 -9.79 9.12
C LYS A 194 -12.75 -10.61 8.36
N TRP A 195 -12.12 -10.00 7.37
CA TRP A 195 -11.08 -10.68 6.60
C TRP A 195 -10.13 -9.65 6.00
N PRO A 196 -8.81 -9.92 6.03
CA PRO A 196 -7.85 -8.91 5.64
C PRO A 196 -7.86 -8.69 4.13
N CYS A 197 -7.53 -7.47 3.75
CA CYS A 197 -7.38 -7.06 2.36
C CYS A 197 -6.18 -6.12 2.25
N TYR A 198 -5.84 -5.75 1.02
CA TYR A 198 -4.72 -4.89 0.73
C TYR A 198 -4.79 -3.53 1.43
N TYR A 199 -5.99 -2.95 1.61
CA TYR A 199 -6.17 -1.68 2.35
C TYR A 199 -5.98 -1.82 3.86
N HIS A 200 -6.34 -2.96 4.45
CA HIS A 200 -6.02 -3.23 5.86
C HIS A 200 -4.50 -3.27 6.06
N LEU A 201 -3.77 -3.91 5.12
CA LEU A 201 -2.31 -3.92 5.13
C LEU A 201 -1.72 -2.51 4.94
N ASP A 202 -2.25 -1.75 3.99
CA ASP A 202 -1.83 -0.36 3.70
C ASP A 202 -2.00 0.55 4.94
N ILE A 203 -3.16 0.46 5.62
CA ILE A 203 -3.40 1.21 6.88
C ILE A 203 -2.34 0.85 7.91
N LEU A 204 -2.15 -0.43 8.20
CA LEU A 204 -1.21 -0.85 9.24
C LEU A 204 0.24 -0.48 8.88
N ALA A 205 0.64 -0.62 7.62
CA ALA A 205 1.99 -0.31 7.16
C ALA A 205 2.37 1.16 7.33
N HIS A 206 1.39 2.07 7.30
CA HIS A 206 1.59 3.52 7.37
C HIS A 206 1.08 4.16 8.67
N THR A 207 0.79 3.37 9.70
CA THR A 207 0.34 3.84 11.01
C THR A 207 1.20 3.27 12.13
N MET A 208 1.25 3.94 13.28
CA MET A 208 2.14 3.57 14.39
C MET A 208 1.41 3.21 15.69
N PHE A 209 0.20 3.72 15.94
CA PHE A 209 -0.49 3.55 17.24
C PHE A 209 -0.76 2.09 17.64
N TRP A 210 -0.84 1.18 16.68
CA TRP A 210 -1.12 -0.23 16.92
C TRP A 210 0.15 -1.06 17.20
N LYS A 211 1.35 -0.52 16.96
CA LYS A 211 2.60 -1.31 16.97
C LYS A 211 3.02 -1.67 18.39
N THR A 212 2.52 -2.81 18.84
CA THR A 212 2.93 -3.50 20.07
C THR A 212 3.48 -4.87 19.72
N GLU A 213 4.35 -5.43 20.56
CA GLU A 213 4.92 -6.76 20.34
C GLU A 213 3.83 -7.83 20.14
N ASN A 214 2.74 -7.76 20.91
CA ASN A 214 1.61 -8.68 20.79
C ASN A 214 0.91 -8.57 19.43
N ASN A 215 0.68 -7.35 18.95
CA ASN A 215 0.05 -7.16 17.63
C ASN A 215 0.98 -7.61 16.51
N ILE A 216 2.28 -7.34 16.59
CA ILE A 216 3.27 -7.78 15.61
C ILE A 216 3.31 -9.31 15.53
N LYS A 217 3.35 -10.02 16.67
CA LYS A 217 3.30 -11.48 16.71
C LYS A 217 2.00 -12.04 16.13
N MET A 218 0.85 -11.44 16.48
CA MET A 218 -0.45 -11.84 15.92
C MET A 218 -0.46 -11.69 14.39
N LEU A 219 0.00 -10.56 13.87
CA LEU A 219 0.10 -10.32 12.43
C LEU A 219 1.05 -11.30 11.76
N ALA A 220 2.18 -11.62 12.38
CA ALA A 220 3.13 -12.59 11.84
C ALA A 220 2.52 -13.98 11.69
N GLU A 221 1.80 -14.48 12.71
CA GLU A 221 1.08 -15.75 12.62
C GLU A 221 -0.01 -15.73 11.55
N ALA A 222 -0.78 -14.63 11.47
CA ALA A 222 -1.84 -14.49 10.47
C ALA A 222 -1.27 -14.49 9.04
N VAL A 223 -0.16 -13.79 8.81
CA VAL A 223 0.53 -13.76 7.51
C VAL A 223 1.12 -15.12 7.17
N LYS A 224 1.78 -15.81 8.11
CA LYS A 224 2.26 -17.19 7.89
C LYS A 224 1.13 -18.12 7.48
N LYS A 225 -0.03 -18.01 8.13
CA LYS A 225 -1.21 -18.79 7.73
C LYS A 225 -1.71 -18.44 6.32
N LEU A 226 -1.76 -17.16 5.95
CA LEU A 226 -2.11 -16.73 4.58
C LEU A 226 -1.07 -17.17 3.54
N MET A 227 0.19 -17.39 3.91
CA MET A 227 1.23 -17.86 2.99
C MET A 227 1.21 -19.37 2.75
N ARG A 228 0.38 -20.13 3.49
CA ARG A 228 0.28 -21.58 3.34
C ARG A 228 -0.16 -21.97 1.94
N THR A 229 0.49 -23.00 1.41
CA THR A 229 0.21 -23.56 0.08
C THR A 229 -0.22 -25.03 0.12
N ASP A 230 -0.22 -25.65 1.29
CA ASP A 230 -0.51 -27.08 1.50
C ASP A 230 -2.00 -27.42 1.40
N ARG A 231 -2.87 -26.42 1.23
CA ARG A 231 -4.34 -26.55 1.11
C ARG A 231 -4.90 -25.81 -0.11
N PRO A 232 -4.69 -26.29 -1.35
CA PRO A 232 -5.12 -25.60 -2.57
C PRO A 232 -6.62 -25.25 -2.61
N GLU A 233 -7.46 -26.07 -2.00
CA GLU A 233 -8.91 -25.86 -1.89
C GLU A 233 -9.29 -24.63 -1.05
N CYS A 234 -8.40 -24.20 -0.15
CA CYS A 234 -8.58 -23.03 0.72
C CYS A 234 -8.02 -21.74 0.09
N GLN A 235 -7.28 -21.82 -1.02
CA GLN A 235 -6.67 -20.66 -1.72
C GLN A 235 -7.67 -19.88 -2.60
N VAL A 236 -8.87 -19.68 -2.07
CA VAL A 236 -9.97 -18.97 -2.71
C VAL A 236 -10.12 -17.57 -2.12
N GLY A 237 -10.66 -16.64 -2.90
CA GLY A 237 -11.10 -15.34 -2.40
C GLY A 237 -12.58 -15.35 -2.00
N GLY A 238 -13.05 -14.24 -1.46
CA GLY A 238 -14.47 -13.98 -1.23
C GLY A 238 -14.90 -12.63 -1.81
N ASP A 239 -16.14 -12.59 -2.29
CA ASP A 239 -16.88 -11.37 -2.61
C ASP A 239 -17.73 -10.94 -1.39
N SER A 240 -18.21 -9.70 -1.36
CA SER A 240 -19.18 -9.23 -0.36
C SER A 240 -20.62 -9.40 -0.89
N TRP A 241 -21.56 -9.72 -0.01
CA TRP A 241 -23.00 -9.74 -0.34
C TRP A 241 -23.70 -8.49 0.21
N VAL A 242 -23.89 -7.49 -0.63
CA VAL A 242 -24.48 -6.18 -0.26
C VAL A 242 -25.94 -6.03 -0.74
N GLY A 243 -26.64 -7.16 -0.87
CA GLY A 243 -27.88 -7.29 -1.66
C GLY A 243 -27.63 -7.70 -3.12
N TYR A 244 -26.37 -7.66 -3.55
CA TYR A 244 -25.83 -8.27 -4.76
C TYR A 244 -24.36 -8.65 -4.52
N VAL A 245 -23.75 -9.41 -5.43
CA VAL A 245 -22.32 -9.74 -5.34
C VAL A 245 -21.49 -8.52 -5.70
N LEU A 246 -20.70 -8.05 -4.75
CA LEU A 246 -19.75 -6.95 -4.93
C LEU A 246 -18.33 -7.47 -4.67
N GLY A 247 -17.42 -7.22 -5.61
CA GLY A 247 -16.02 -7.58 -5.43
C GLY A 247 -15.41 -6.89 -4.21
N THR A 248 -14.53 -7.60 -3.51
CA THR A 248 -13.76 -7.05 -2.40
C THR A 248 -12.63 -6.15 -2.88
N VAL A 249 -12.16 -5.26 -2.01
CA VAL A 249 -11.09 -4.31 -2.32
C VAL A 249 -9.71 -4.94 -2.05
N GLY A 250 -9.40 -6.01 -2.80
CA GLY A 250 -8.12 -6.71 -2.71
C GLY A 250 -8.03 -7.69 -1.54
N CYS A 251 -9.04 -8.54 -1.36
CA CYS A 251 -9.06 -9.61 -0.34
C CYS A 251 -7.76 -10.44 -0.38
N LEU A 252 -7.10 -10.58 0.78
CA LEU A 252 -5.99 -11.52 0.94
C LEU A 252 -6.54 -12.94 1.04
N LYS A 253 -5.76 -13.93 0.66
CA LYS A 253 -6.18 -15.34 0.70
C LYS A 253 -4.99 -16.24 0.97
N GLU A 254 -5.27 -17.47 1.38
CA GLU A 254 -4.24 -18.52 1.43
C GLU A 254 -3.57 -18.68 0.05
N GLY A 255 -2.30 -19.03 0.06
CA GLY A 255 -1.43 -18.93 -1.12
C GLY A 255 -0.94 -17.50 -1.41
N TYR A 256 -0.93 -16.62 -0.41
CA TYR A 256 -0.33 -15.29 -0.53
C TYR A 256 1.18 -15.40 -0.77
N THR A 257 1.69 -14.79 -1.85
CA THR A 257 3.11 -14.86 -2.21
C THR A 257 3.79 -13.49 -2.19
N LEU A 258 5.10 -13.51 -1.93
CA LEU A 258 5.98 -12.33 -1.94
C LEU A 258 6.70 -12.13 -3.28
N GLY A 259 6.64 -13.13 -4.14
CA GLY A 259 7.18 -13.11 -5.49
C GLY A 259 6.64 -14.27 -6.32
N TYR A 260 7.24 -14.49 -7.48
CA TYR A 260 7.00 -15.65 -8.33
C TYR A 260 8.23 -15.96 -9.18
N ASP A 261 8.38 -17.23 -9.55
CA ASP A 261 9.42 -17.64 -10.49
C ASP A 261 8.84 -17.73 -11.90
N LYS A 262 9.59 -17.19 -12.87
CA LYS A 262 9.27 -17.31 -14.29
C LYS A 262 10.55 -17.54 -15.08
N ASP A 263 10.56 -18.58 -15.90
CA ASP A 263 11.69 -18.92 -16.78
C ASP A 263 13.04 -19.03 -16.03
N GLY A 264 13.01 -19.52 -14.79
CA GLY A 264 14.19 -19.66 -13.92
C GLY A 264 14.64 -18.38 -13.21
N VAL A 265 13.88 -17.28 -13.34
CA VAL A 265 14.16 -15.99 -12.69
C VAL A 265 13.10 -15.70 -11.62
N HIS A 266 13.55 -15.35 -10.42
CA HIS A 266 12.69 -14.93 -9.34
C HIS A 266 12.30 -13.45 -9.48
N HIS A 267 11.00 -13.14 -9.44
CA HIS A 267 10.45 -11.79 -9.46
C HIS A 267 9.80 -11.43 -8.14
N THR A 268 10.33 -10.41 -7.47
CA THR A 268 9.80 -9.94 -6.18
C THR A 268 8.65 -8.93 -6.34
N TYR A 269 7.62 -9.04 -5.50
CA TYR A 269 6.59 -8.02 -5.28
C TYR A 269 7.08 -7.04 -4.20
N LEU A 270 7.84 -6.02 -4.62
CA LEU A 270 8.51 -5.09 -3.69
C LEU A 270 7.56 -4.40 -2.70
N ASP A 271 6.36 -4.04 -3.15
CA ASP A 271 5.33 -3.40 -2.34
C ASP A 271 4.89 -4.26 -1.15
N ARG A 272 4.64 -5.56 -1.41
CA ARG A 272 4.23 -6.53 -0.39
C ARG A 272 5.34 -6.74 0.62
N VAL A 273 6.56 -6.91 0.14
CA VAL A 273 7.73 -7.12 1.00
C VAL A 273 7.98 -5.88 1.86
N GLU A 274 7.94 -4.69 1.25
CA GLU A 274 8.13 -3.41 1.97
C GLU A 274 7.09 -3.24 3.07
N TRP A 275 5.81 -3.47 2.76
CA TRP A 275 4.75 -3.26 3.74
C TRP A 275 4.82 -4.23 4.91
N LEU A 276 5.09 -5.51 4.66
CA LEU A 276 5.27 -6.47 5.75
C LEU A 276 6.53 -6.17 6.59
N CYS A 277 7.58 -5.63 5.97
CA CYS A 277 8.75 -5.13 6.71
C CYS A 277 8.40 -3.90 7.56
N ARG A 278 7.62 -2.95 7.05
CA ARG A 278 7.12 -1.79 7.81
C ARG A 278 6.28 -2.19 9.03
N LEU A 279 5.55 -3.31 8.92
CA LEU A 279 4.81 -3.91 10.04
C LEU A 279 5.72 -4.54 11.11
N GLY A 280 7.03 -4.72 10.85
CA GLY A 280 7.98 -5.36 11.77
C GLY A 280 7.94 -6.89 11.72
N LEU A 281 7.47 -7.50 10.63
CA LEU A 281 7.24 -8.94 10.55
C LEU A 281 8.47 -9.77 10.14
N ALA A 282 9.52 -9.13 9.59
CA ALA A 282 10.68 -9.84 9.05
C ALA A 282 11.33 -10.83 10.05
N PRO A 283 11.52 -10.50 11.34
CA PRO A 283 12.09 -11.44 12.31
C PRO A 283 11.20 -12.67 12.63
N TYR A 284 9.90 -12.62 12.32
CA TYR A 284 8.90 -13.61 12.74
C TYR A 284 8.32 -14.44 11.59
N VAL A 285 8.55 -14.03 10.34
CA VAL A 285 8.05 -14.68 9.13
C VAL A 285 9.24 -15.13 8.27
N PRO A 286 9.65 -16.42 8.33
CA PRO A 286 10.84 -16.91 7.64
C PRO A 286 10.83 -16.64 6.13
N GLU A 287 9.68 -16.77 5.48
CA GLU A 287 9.51 -16.51 4.05
C GLU A 287 9.79 -15.04 3.71
N LEU A 288 9.38 -14.11 4.57
CA LEU A 288 9.67 -12.69 4.41
C LEU A 288 11.15 -12.40 4.62
N GLN A 289 11.77 -12.99 5.65
CA GLN A 289 13.20 -12.82 5.88
C GLN A 289 14.04 -13.40 4.73
N ALA A 290 13.60 -14.52 4.14
CA ALA A 290 14.23 -15.10 2.96
C ALA A 290 14.15 -14.16 1.75
N GLU A 291 13.00 -13.53 1.52
CA GLU A 291 12.81 -12.55 0.45
C GLU A 291 13.68 -11.31 0.64
N VAL A 292 13.78 -10.80 1.88
CA VAL A 292 14.69 -9.69 2.23
C VAL A 292 16.15 -10.07 1.94
N ASN A 293 16.57 -11.29 2.31
CA ASN A 293 17.92 -11.77 2.03
C ASN A 293 18.17 -11.92 0.53
N LEU A 294 17.19 -12.41 -0.23
CA LEU A 294 17.27 -12.53 -1.68
C LEU A 294 17.50 -11.16 -2.32
N LEU A 295 16.69 -10.16 -1.95
CA LEU A 295 16.86 -8.78 -2.42
C LEU A 295 18.23 -8.22 -2.06
N ALA A 296 18.70 -8.40 -0.81
CA ALA A 296 20.00 -7.92 -0.39
C ALA A 296 21.14 -8.52 -1.23
N ASN A 297 21.03 -9.79 -1.63
CA ASN A 297 22.02 -10.47 -2.48
C ASN A 297 22.02 -9.99 -3.94
N THR A 298 21.03 -9.22 -4.36
CA THR A 298 20.98 -8.62 -5.72
C THR A 298 21.64 -7.24 -5.79
N ILE A 299 22.14 -6.72 -4.67
CA ILE A 299 22.84 -5.44 -4.60
C ILE A 299 24.29 -5.66 -5.01
N ASP A 300 24.72 -4.99 -6.06
CA ASP A 300 26.08 -5.10 -6.58
C ASP A 300 27.10 -4.30 -5.73
N GLU A 301 28.38 -4.41 -6.07
CA GLU A 301 29.46 -3.73 -5.37
C GLU A 301 29.38 -2.20 -5.43
N ASN A 302 28.53 -1.63 -6.28
CA ASN A 302 28.26 -0.20 -6.39
C ASN A 302 27.02 0.23 -5.60
N GLY A 303 26.38 -0.71 -4.89
CA GLY A 303 25.18 -0.44 -4.10
C GLY A 303 23.89 -0.42 -4.92
N ILE A 304 23.91 -0.89 -6.17
CA ILE A 304 22.74 -0.87 -7.06
C ILE A 304 22.01 -2.20 -6.96
N CYS A 305 20.71 -2.17 -6.65
CA CYS A 305 19.87 -3.37 -6.62
C CYS A 305 19.48 -3.78 -8.05
N ARG A 306 19.85 -5.01 -8.43
CA ARG A 306 19.56 -5.60 -9.74
C ARG A 306 18.52 -6.71 -9.67
N ALA A 307 17.65 -6.68 -8.66
CA ALA A 307 16.56 -7.63 -8.52
C ALA A 307 15.66 -7.61 -9.76
N SER A 308 15.22 -8.80 -10.17
CA SER A 308 14.09 -8.92 -11.08
C SER A 308 12.81 -8.66 -10.30
N VAL A 309 11.95 -7.80 -10.85
CA VAL A 309 10.72 -7.33 -10.18
C VAL A 309 9.53 -7.49 -11.10
N ASP A 310 8.33 -7.51 -10.54
CA ASP A 310 7.12 -7.34 -11.34
C ASP A 310 6.95 -5.86 -11.72
N GLU A 311 7.38 -5.50 -12.92
CA GLU A 311 7.27 -4.13 -13.41
C GLU A 311 5.82 -3.62 -13.48
N ASN A 312 4.85 -4.50 -13.72
CA ASN A 312 3.45 -4.09 -13.80
C ASN A 312 2.90 -3.71 -12.42
N GLN A 313 3.42 -4.34 -11.36
CA GLN A 313 3.08 -3.99 -9.98
C GLN A 313 3.84 -2.76 -9.48
N LEU A 314 5.05 -2.50 -9.99
CA LEU A 314 5.88 -1.39 -9.53
C LEU A 314 5.61 -0.07 -10.29
N LYS A 315 5.34 -0.11 -11.60
CA LYS A 315 5.18 1.10 -12.43
C LYS A 315 3.96 1.94 -12.06
N GLY A 316 4.15 3.26 -12.11
CA GLY A 316 3.13 4.25 -11.78
C GLY A 316 2.64 4.16 -10.34
N ILE A 317 1.46 4.74 -10.08
CA ILE A 317 0.69 4.56 -8.85
C ILE A 317 -0.76 4.26 -9.24
N SER A 318 -1.35 3.27 -8.60
CA SER A 318 -2.71 2.79 -8.87
C SER A 318 -3.45 2.45 -7.58
N THR A 319 -4.65 1.90 -7.70
CA THR A 319 -5.45 1.48 -6.54
C THR A 319 -4.79 0.33 -5.76
N TYR A 320 -4.19 -0.63 -6.47
CA TYR A 320 -3.73 -1.91 -5.91
C TYR A 320 -2.22 -2.17 -6.06
N GLY A 321 -1.47 -1.15 -6.45
CA GLY A 321 -0.04 -1.27 -6.67
C GLY A 321 0.53 0.04 -7.19
N GLY A 322 1.78 -0.02 -7.61
CA GLY A 322 2.51 1.13 -8.09
C GLY A 322 3.22 1.84 -6.96
N GLN A 323 4.52 1.99 -7.16
CA GLN A 323 5.49 2.50 -6.21
C GLN A 323 6.64 3.21 -6.95
N GLN A 324 6.42 3.56 -8.22
CA GLN A 324 7.37 4.28 -9.04
C GLN A 324 7.46 5.73 -8.58
N LEU A 325 8.65 6.15 -8.14
CA LEU A 325 8.94 7.53 -7.80
C LEU A 325 9.58 8.25 -8.96
N GLU A 326 10.37 7.61 -9.82
CA GLU A 326 10.87 8.28 -11.02
C GLU A 326 9.74 8.70 -11.97
N VAL A 327 9.95 9.80 -12.68
CA VAL A 327 8.93 10.36 -13.60
C VAL A 327 8.60 9.42 -14.77
N ASP A 328 9.58 8.62 -15.19
CA ASP A 328 9.48 7.57 -16.20
C ASP A 328 10.65 6.60 -16.04
N TRP A 329 10.59 5.46 -16.75
CA TRP A 329 11.71 4.51 -16.89
C TRP A 329 12.24 4.52 -18.32
N LYS A 330 12.45 5.71 -18.89
CA LYS A 330 13.05 5.82 -20.23
C LYS A 330 14.56 5.52 -20.23
N THR A 331 15.19 5.62 -19.07
CA THR A 331 16.61 5.26 -18.88
C THR A 331 16.72 4.17 -17.81
N ASP A 332 17.72 3.31 -17.96
CA ASP A 332 17.98 2.23 -17.01
C ASP A 332 18.32 2.78 -15.62
N THR A 333 19.06 3.89 -15.54
CA THR A 333 19.41 4.53 -14.27
C THR A 333 18.18 4.89 -13.44
N LYS A 334 17.12 5.45 -14.06
CA LYS A 334 15.89 5.80 -13.34
C LYS A 334 15.20 4.55 -12.80
N LYS A 335 15.05 3.53 -13.63
CA LYS A 335 14.48 2.24 -13.19
C LYS A 335 15.28 1.66 -12.01
N LEU A 336 16.62 1.69 -12.11
CA LEU A 336 17.50 1.22 -11.05
C LEU A 336 17.40 2.07 -9.78
N CYS A 337 17.14 3.39 -9.89
CA CYS A 337 16.90 4.24 -8.72
C CYS A 337 15.63 3.82 -7.98
N ASP A 338 14.52 3.57 -8.67
CA ASP A 338 13.29 3.08 -8.03
C ASP A 338 13.49 1.72 -7.35
N ILE A 339 14.07 0.74 -8.07
CA ILE A 339 14.30 -0.61 -7.52
C ILE A 339 15.26 -0.56 -6.33
N THR A 340 16.37 0.18 -6.45
CA THR A 340 17.37 0.32 -5.38
C THR A 340 16.78 1.03 -4.17
N PHE A 341 15.96 2.06 -4.37
CA PHE A 341 15.28 2.76 -3.27
C PHE A 341 14.30 1.84 -2.54
N ARG A 342 13.52 1.04 -3.26
CA ARG A 342 12.59 0.07 -2.63
C ARG A 342 13.32 -1.01 -1.85
N ALA A 343 14.40 -1.56 -2.40
CA ALA A 343 15.27 -2.49 -1.68
C ALA A 343 15.83 -1.84 -0.40
N LEU A 344 16.33 -0.59 -0.49
CA LEU A 344 16.82 0.15 0.67
C LEU A 344 15.77 0.29 1.77
N LEU A 345 14.53 0.67 1.42
CA LEU A 345 13.43 0.77 2.38
C LEU A 345 13.08 -0.58 3.02
N ILE A 346 12.96 -1.63 2.20
CA ILE A 346 12.68 -2.99 2.68
C ILE A 346 13.68 -3.39 3.75
N MET A 347 14.97 -3.24 3.47
CA MET A 347 15.99 -3.68 4.40
C MET A 347 16.13 -2.74 5.62
N PHE A 348 15.92 -1.44 5.43
CA PHE A 348 15.83 -0.48 6.55
C PHE A 348 14.74 -0.90 7.54
N TYR A 349 13.53 -1.19 7.05
CA TYR A 349 12.41 -1.60 7.89
C TYR A 349 12.55 -3.01 8.46
N ALA A 350 13.15 -3.94 7.72
CA ALA A 350 13.46 -5.28 8.21
C ALA A 350 14.39 -5.24 9.44
N ASN A 351 15.34 -4.29 9.47
CA ASN A 351 16.29 -4.12 10.58
C ASN A 351 15.74 -3.29 11.73
N LYS A 352 14.81 -2.36 11.47
CA LYS A 352 14.22 -1.49 12.51
C LYS A 352 13.29 -2.25 13.47
N GLY A 353 12.84 -3.45 13.09
CA GLY A 353 12.03 -4.35 13.91
C GLY A 353 12.82 -5.29 14.82
N ALA A 354 14.15 -5.15 14.91
CA ALA A 354 15.03 -5.96 15.77
C ALA A 354 15.34 -5.26 17.09
#